data_AF-A0A9P7L7S7-F1
#
_entry.id   AF-A0A9P7L7S7-F1
#
_cell.length_a   1.000
_cell.length_b   1.000
_cell.length_c   1.000
_cell.angle_alpha   90.00
_cell.angle_beta   90.00
_cell.angle_gamma   90.00
#
_symmetry.space_group_name_H-M   'P 1'
#
loop_
_entity.id
_entity.type
_entity.pdbx_description
1 polymer ?
#
loop_
_entity_poly.entity_id
_entity_poly.type
_entity_poly.pdbx_seq_one_letter_code
_entity_poly.pdbx_strand_id
1 'polypeptide(L)'
;MKFTTALVSAVLAFTSFAEAAPRNTRRGDSSKPLSLTAQLRLADTAADRFALLPEDDDFVFDFNKKQDNPGKGGELIAANRANFPALVGTGAGMAFGRIDPCGMNTLHVHPRSAELQVVTSGRLITEMVPENGVLDKDGKRRVIRTELTANMMTPFYQGSIHTQFNPDCEPATFIATFATEDFGTGQIADELVSLSDDVIAATFGQSIAGEDIDKVRQAVPRSIALGVDKCLETCGLKKRSI
;
A
#
# COMPACT_ATOMS: atom_id res chain seq x y z
N MET A 1 -70.31 26.97 -68.38
CA MET A 1 -69.82 25.93 -67.46
C MET A 1 -68.53 26.42 -66.83
N LYS A 2 -68.57 26.85 -65.57
CA LYS A 2 -67.37 27.15 -64.77
C LYS A 2 -67.42 26.21 -63.57
N PHE A 3 -66.52 25.23 -63.56
CA PHE A 3 -66.43 24.20 -62.53
C PHE A 3 -65.72 24.78 -61.31
N THR A 4 -66.42 24.72 -60.17
CA THR A 4 -65.89 24.86 -58.82
C THR A 4 -65.02 23.64 -58.50
N THR A 5 -63.77 23.85 -58.11
CA THR A 5 -62.90 22.79 -57.58
C THR A 5 -62.63 23.10 -56.11
N ALA A 6 -63.20 22.30 -55.21
CA ALA A 6 -62.93 22.35 -53.79
C ALA A 6 -61.61 21.62 -53.48
N LEU A 7 -60.68 22.30 -52.83
CA LEU A 7 -59.44 21.72 -52.31
C LEU A 7 -59.68 21.16 -50.91
N VAL A 8 -59.70 19.84 -50.79
CA VAL A 8 -59.69 19.12 -49.50
C VAL A 8 -58.24 19.05 -49.02
N SER A 9 -57.94 19.72 -47.90
CA SER A 9 -56.63 19.59 -47.23
C SER A 9 -56.66 18.42 -46.26
N ALA A 10 -55.91 17.36 -46.56
CA ALA A 10 -55.66 16.25 -45.64
C ALA A 10 -54.47 16.62 -44.74
N VAL A 11 -54.72 16.80 -43.44
CA VAL A 11 -53.66 16.99 -42.43
C VAL A 11 -53.14 15.62 -42.01
N LEU A 12 -51.97 15.24 -42.49
CA LEU A 12 -51.21 14.07 -42.01
C LEU A 12 -50.50 14.45 -40.71
N ALA A 13 -51.02 13.98 -39.58
CA ALA A 13 -50.34 14.07 -38.28
C ALA A 13 -49.19 13.05 -38.26
N PHE A 14 -47.95 13.50 -38.48
CA PHE A 14 -46.75 12.72 -38.20
C PHE A 14 -46.52 12.71 -36.68
N THR A 15 -46.84 11.61 -36.00
CA THR A 15 -46.40 11.40 -34.62
C THR A 15 -44.91 11.05 -34.63
N SER A 16 -44.08 12.02 -34.23
CA SER A 16 -42.65 11.81 -34.02
C SER A 16 -42.45 10.90 -32.81
N PHE A 17 -42.18 9.61 -33.03
CA PHE A 17 -41.62 8.76 -32.00
C PHE A 17 -40.15 9.13 -31.83
N ALA A 18 -39.87 10.10 -30.96
CA ALA A 18 -38.52 10.34 -30.48
C ALA A 18 -38.18 9.25 -29.48
N GLU A 19 -37.46 8.23 -29.94
CA GLU A 19 -36.91 7.20 -29.08
C GLU A 19 -35.82 7.84 -28.22
N ALA A 20 -36.14 8.09 -26.95
CA ALA A 20 -35.20 8.67 -26.01
C ALA A 20 -34.08 7.64 -25.75
N ALA A 21 -32.93 7.84 -26.38
CA ALA A 21 -31.71 7.10 -26.06
C ALA A 21 -31.46 7.19 -24.55
N PRO A 22 -31.07 6.09 -23.88
CA PRO A 22 -30.81 6.11 -22.45
C PRO A 22 -29.67 7.08 -22.18
N ARG A 23 -29.99 8.25 -21.60
CA ARG A 23 -29.00 9.18 -21.10
C ARG A 23 -28.35 8.53 -19.89
N ASN A 24 -27.14 8.03 -20.08
CA ASN A 24 -26.30 7.55 -18.99
C ASN A 24 -25.98 8.76 -18.08
N THR A 25 -26.68 8.88 -16.96
CA THR A 25 -26.59 10.01 -16.02
C THR A 25 -25.31 10.02 -15.18
N ARG A 26 -24.33 9.17 -15.50
CA ARG A 26 -22.96 9.25 -14.95
C ARG A 26 -22.13 10.35 -15.62
N ARG A 27 -22.67 11.55 -15.78
CA ARG A 27 -21.84 12.75 -15.92
C ARG A 27 -21.66 13.29 -14.50
N GLY A 28 -20.78 12.61 -13.75
CA GLY A 28 -20.34 13.08 -12.45
C GLY A 28 -19.78 14.50 -12.60
N ASP A 29 -20.11 15.33 -11.64
CA ASP A 29 -19.72 16.73 -11.52
C ASP A 29 -18.24 16.96 -11.88
N SER A 30 -18.01 17.47 -13.10
CA SER A 30 -16.70 17.73 -13.69
C SER A 30 -16.07 19.05 -13.19
N SER A 31 -16.47 19.52 -12.01
CA SER A 31 -16.07 20.82 -11.45
C SER A 31 -14.78 20.78 -10.65
N LYS A 32 -14.27 19.60 -10.27
CA LYS A 32 -13.01 19.49 -9.54
C LYS A 32 -11.82 19.43 -10.50
N PRO A 33 -10.80 20.31 -10.34
CA PRO A 33 -9.57 20.18 -11.10
C PRO A 33 -8.88 18.85 -10.78
N LEU A 34 -8.17 18.30 -11.76
CA LEU A 34 -7.36 17.09 -11.58
C LEU A 34 -6.31 17.32 -10.48
N SER A 35 -5.98 16.28 -9.71
CA SER A 35 -4.86 16.35 -8.77
C SER A 35 -3.55 16.61 -9.52
N LEU A 36 -2.56 17.22 -8.85
CA LEU A 36 -1.25 17.47 -9.45
C LEU A 36 -0.61 16.19 -10.02
N THR A 37 -0.66 15.08 -9.27
CA THR A 37 -0.22 13.76 -9.75
C THR A 37 -0.95 13.33 -11.03
N ALA A 38 -2.25 13.60 -11.16
CA ALA A 38 -3.00 13.27 -12.38
C ALA A 38 -2.60 14.17 -13.55
N GLN A 39 -2.39 15.47 -13.32
CA GLN A 39 -1.88 16.40 -14.33
C GLN A 39 -0.49 15.98 -14.82
N LEU A 40 0.43 15.66 -13.90
CA LEU A 40 1.78 15.18 -14.22
C LEU A 40 1.78 13.88 -15.04
N ARG A 41 0.83 12.98 -14.80
CA ARG A 41 0.70 11.73 -15.58
C ARG A 41 0.12 11.95 -16.98
N LEU A 42 -0.65 13.02 -17.17
CA LEU A 42 -1.30 13.36 -18.44
C LEU A 42 -0.50 14.34 -19.29
N ALA A 43 0.51 14.99 -18.72
CA ALA A 43 1.38 15.92 -19.42
C ALA A 43 2.02 15.27 -20.66
N ASP A 44 1.92 15.94 -21.81
CA ASP A 44 2.34 15.41 -23.11
C ASP A 44 3.87 15.26 -23.20
N THR A 45 4.62 16.15 -22.54
CA THR A 45 6.08 16.15 -22.57
C THR A 45 6.70 16.22 -21.17
N ALA A 46 8.00 15.92 -21.08
CA ALA A 46 8.75 16.17 -19.85
C ALA A 46 8.79 17.67 -19.49
N ALA A 47 8.87 18.56 -20.48
CA ALA A 47 8.86 20.00 -20.25
C ALA A 47 7.55 20.46 -19.57
N ASP A 48 6.41 19.91 -20.02
CA ASP A 48 5.11 20.20 -19.39
C ASP A 48 5.04 19.67 -17.95
N ARG A 49 5.68 18.52 -17.65
CA ARG A 49 5.78 18.02 -16.27
C ARG A 49 6.59 18.96 -15.38
N PHE A 50 7.76 19.41 -15.83
CA PHE A 50 8.59 20.32 -15.06
C PHE A 50 7.95 21.70 -14.92
N ALA A 51 7.15 22.16 -15.89
CA ALA A 51 6.37 23.38 -15.76
C ALA A 51 5.28 23.30 -14.66
N LEU A 52 4.84 22.10 -14.29
CA LEU A 52 3.89 21.86 -13.19
C LEU A 52 4.56 21.77 -11.80
N LEU A 53 5.89 21.75 -11.74
CA LEU A 53 6.70 21.70 -10.51
C LEU A 53 7.74 22.84 -10.56
N PRO A 54 7.30 24.11 -10.47
CA PRO A 54 8.16 25.26 -10.75
C PRO A 54 9.14 25.59 -9.62
N GLU A 55 8.91 25.13 -8.40
CA GLU A 55 9.71 25.49 -7.23
C GLU A 55 10.74 24.40 -6.93
N ASP A 56 11.95 24.77 -6.53
CA ASP A 56 13.00 23.80 -6.16
C ASP A 56 12.54 22.87 -5.01
N ASP A 57 11.70 23.39 -4.11
CA ASP A 57 11.11 22.64 -2.99
C ASP A 57 10.17 21.51 -3.45
N ASP A 58 9.63 21.56 -4.67
CA ASP A 58 8.81 20.48 -5.25
C ASP A 58 9.63 19.18 -5.41
N PHE A 59 10.96 19.28 -5.42
CA PHE A 59 11.91 18.17 -5.60
C PHE A 59 12.57 17.71 -4.29
N VAL A 60 12.11 18.20 -3.13
CA VAL A 60 12.62 17.80 -1.82
C VAL A 60 11.56 17.04 -1.03
N PHE A 61 11.87 15.78 -0.66
CA PHE A 61 11.06 15.03 0.29
C PHE A 61 11.78 14.91 1.63
N ASP A 62 11.15 15.41 2.69
CA ASP A 62 11.71 15.41 4.03
C ASP A 62 11.24 14.21 4.86
N PHE A 63 12.12 13.22 5.01
CA PHE A 63 11.90 12.05 5.87
C PHE A 63 12.06 12.36 7.38
N ASN A 64 12.41 13.58 7.79
CA ASN A 64 12.47 13.96 9.20
C ASN A 64 11.09 14.28 9.80
N LYS A 65 10.05 14.37 8.97
CA LYS A 65 8.67 14.61 9.41
C LYS A 65 8.15 13.41 10.17
N LYS A 66 7.56 13.62 11.35
CA LYS A 66 6.97 12.52 12.12
C LYS A 66 5.78 11.91 11.39
N GLN A 67 5.66 10.59 11.47
CA GLN A 67 4.46 9.90 11.00
C GLN A 67 3.26 10.25 11.90
N ASP A 68 2.10 10.51 11.30
CA ASP A 68 0.86 10.66 12.06
C ASP A 68 0.45 9.33 12.67
N ASN A 69 0.23 9.30 13.99
CA ASN A 69 -0.21 8.12 14.74
C ASN A 69 0.66 6.85 14.53
N PRO A 70 1.98 6.91 14.80
CA PRO A 70 2.90 5.83 14.49
C PRO A 70 2.57 4.54 15.24
N GLY A 71 3.12 3.44 14.75
CA GLY A 71 3.13 2.17 15.48
C GLY A 71 3.87 2.30 16.81
N LYS A 72 3.59 1.41 17.75
CA LYS A 72 4.23 1.46 19.08
C LYS A 72 5.68 0.98 19.04
N GLY A 73 6.10 0.30 17.97
CA GLY A 73 7.46 -0.21 17.79
C GLY A 73 8.32 0.62 16.83
N GLY A 74 7.87 1.80 16.40
CA GLY A 74 8.62 2.65 15.47
C GLY A 74 7.75 3.44 14.50
N GLU A 75 8.40 4.06 13.53
CA GLU A 75 7.76 4.84 12.46
C GLU A 75 8.33 4.49 11.08
N LEU A 76 7.49 4.64 10.06
CA LEU A 76 7.85 4.46 8.67
C LEU A 76 7.21 5.55 7.84
N ILE A 77 8.05 6.30 7.13
CA ILE A 77 7.64 7.39 6.26
C ILE A 77 7.99 6.98 4.84
N ALA A 78 6.98 6.93 3.98
CA ALA A 78 7.17 6.56 2.59
C ALA A 78 6.95 7.75 1.66
N ALA A 79 7.82 7.90 0.67
CA ALA A 79 7.68 8.77 -0.47
C ALA A 79 7.13 7.95 -1.65
N ASN A 80 5.92 8.31 -2.09
CA ASN A 80 5.26 7.76 -3.25
C ASN A 80 4.67 8.89 -4.09
N ARG A 81 4.21 8.61 -5.31
CA ARG A 81 3.70 9.66 -6.22
C ARG A 81 2.46 10.42 -5.70
N ALA A 82 1.79 9.93 -4.64
CA ALA A 82 0.62 10.60 -4.07
C ALA A 82 1.01 11.70 -3.08
N ASN A 83 2.10 11.51 -2.31
CA ASN A 83 2.58 12.50 -1.34
C ASN A 83 3.88 13.21 -1.77
N PHE A 84 4.53 12.74 -2.84
CA PHE A 84 5.67 13.38 -3.46
C PHE A 84 5.52 13.37 -4.99
N PRO A 85 4.79 14.34 -5.56
CA PRO A 85 4.45 14.37 -6.98
C PRO A 85 5.66 14.38 -7.93
N ALA A 86 6.83 14.88 -7.50
CA ALA A 86 8.07 14.84 -8.28
C ALA A 86 8.55 13.41 -8.59
N LEU A 87 8.03 12.38 -7.91
CA LEU A 87 8.30 10.99 -8.28
C LEU A 87 7.63 10.59 -9.60
N VAL A 88 6.61 11.31 -10.11
CA VAL A 88 5.87 10.89 -11.30
C VAL A 88 6.77 10.72 -12.53
N GLY A 89 6.87 9.47 -13.00
CA GLY A 89 7.67 9.06 -14.15
C GLY A 89 9.13 8.70 -13.82
N THR A 90 9.50 8.61 -12.54
CA THR A 90 10.80 8.07 -12.10
C THR A 90 10.82 6.55 -12.08
N GLY A 91 9.65 5.91 -11.93
CA GLY A 91 9.55 4.47 -11.73
C GLY A 91 10.14 3.99 -10.40
N ALA A 92 10.31 4.88 -9.42
CA ALA A 92 10.91 4.56 -8.13
C ALA A 92 10.13 5.13 -6.95
N GLY A 93 10.19 4.43 -5.82
CA GLY A 93 9.67 4.88 -4.54
C GLY A 93 10.72 4.67 -3.45
N MET A 94 10.51 5.29 -2.29
CA MET A 94 11.43 5.14 -1.16
C MET A 94 10.68 5.20 0.16
N ALA A 95 11.17 4.51 1.18
CA ALA A 95 10.75 4.71 2.55
C ALA A 95 11.97 4.81 3.47
N PHE A 96 11.82 5.61 4.52
CA PHE A 96 12.72 5.64 5.65
C PHE A 96 12.00 5.02 6.86
N GLY A 97 12.61 4.02 7.45
CA GLY A 97 12.08 3.33 8.62
C GLY A 97 12.97 3.53 9.83
N ARG A 98 12.36 3.82 10.99
CA ARG A 98 12.97 3.74 12.31
C ARG A 98 12.21 2.69 13.12
N ILE A 99 12.91 1.63 13.51
CA ILE A 99 12.37 0.57 14.36
C ILE A 99 12.91 0.77 15.76
N ASP A 100 12.03 1.08 16.70
CA ASP A 100 12.37 1.28 18.10
C ASP A 100 12.87 0.00 18.77
N PRO A 101 13.46 0.10 19.97
CA PRO A 101 13.89 -1.05 20.74
C PRO A 101 12.82 -2.14 20.82
N CYS A 102 13.17 -3.37 20.48
CA CYS A 102 12.24 -4.51 20.40
C CYS A 102 11.02 -4.29 19.49
N GLY A 103 11.07 -3.31 18.60
CA GLY A 103 10.05 -3.05 17.58
C GLY A 103 10.14 -4.03 16.43
N MET A 104 9.00 -4.25 15.78
CA MET A 104 8.87 -5.11 14.61
C MET A 104 7.98 -4.42 13.58
N ASN A 105 8.50 -4.17 12.39
CA ASN A 105 7.65 -3.90 11.23
C ASN A 105 6.93 -5.21 10.90
N THR A 106 5.62 -5.23 11.09
CA THR A 106 4.81 -6.45 11.09
C THR A 106 4.86 -7.16 9.76
N LEU A 107 4.42 -8.43 9.70
CA LEU A 107 4.40 -9.17 8.44
C LEU A 107 3.62 -8.41 7.37
N HIS A 108 4.31 -8.06 6.29
CA HIS A 108 3.74 -7.29 5.19
C HIS A 108 4.25 -7.78 3.83
N VAL A 109 3.63 -7.25 2.79
CA VAL A 109 3.97 -7.52 1.39
C VAL A 109 3.87 -6.25 0.55
N HIS A 110 4.74 -6.13 -0.45
CA HIS A 110 4.66 -5.11 -1.48
C HIS A 110 4.09 -5.73 -2.77
N PRO A 111 2.78 -5.54 -3.07
CA PRO A 111 2.13 -6.24 -4.18
C PRO A 111 2.61 -5.77 -5.56
N ARG A 112 3.18 -4.56 -5.65
CA ARG A 112 3.54 -3.92 -6.92
C ARG A 112 5.02 -3.60 -7.05
N SER A 113 5.86 -3.98 -6.08
CA SER A 113 7.30 -3.71 -6.13
C SER A 113 8.12 -4.75 -5.41
N ALA A 114 9.33 -5.01 -5.91
CA ALA A 114 10.41 -5.49 -5.06
C ALA A 114 10.91 -4.35 -4.15
N GLU A 115 11.49 -4.70 -3.01
CA GLU A 115 12.13 -3.78 -2.09
C GLU A 115 13.63 -4.09 -1.98
N LEU A 116 14.48 -3.08 -2.04
CA LEU A 116 15.86 -3.17 -1.61
C LEU A 116 16.02 -2.37 -0.33
N GLN A 117 16.34 -3.07 0.76
CA GLN A 117 16.47 -2.47 2.08
C GLN A 117 17.92 -2.44 2.52
N VAL A 118 18.42 -1.28 2.93
CA VAL A 118 19.73 -1.11 3.57
C VAL A 118 19.56 -0.56 4.99
N VAL A 119 20.22 -1.19 5.96
CA VAL A 119 20.28 -0.68 7.34
C VAL A 119 21.25 0.50 7.37
N THR A 120 20.81 1.64 7.91
CA THR A 120 21.64 2.85 8.02
C THR A 120 22.23 3.04 9.42
N SER A 121 21.57 2.51 10.46
CA SER A 121 22.07 2.51 11.84
C SER A 121 21.48 1.36 12.64
N GLY A 122 22.20 0.89 13.66
CA GLY A 122 21.78 -0.21 14.52
C GLY A 122 21.85 -1.56 13.81
N ARG A 123 20.93 -2.46 14.20
CA ARG A 123 20.86 -3.82 13.70
C ARG A 123 19.41 -4.24 13.52
N LEU A 124 19.13 -4.91 12.40
CA LEU A 124 17.84 -5.52 12.13
C LEU A 124 18.01 -6.99 11.79
N ILE A 125 17.10 -7.76 12.34
CA ILE A 125 16.84 -9.13 11.93
C ILE A 125 15.71 -9.08 10.92
N THR A 126 15.87 -9.72 9.76
CA THR A 126 14.79 -9.81 8.77
C THR A 126 14.46 -11.25 8.47
N GLU A 127 13.20 -11.50 8.17
CA GLU A 127 12.71 -12.78 7.66
C GLU A 127 11.85 -12.55 6.43
N MET A 128 12.05 -13.38 5.41
CA MET A 128 11.28 -13.39 4.18
C MET A 128 10.86 -14.80 3.82
N VAL A 129 9.62 -14.93 3.39
CA VAL A 129 9.06 -16.15 2.83
C VAL A 129 8.73 -15.90 1.36
N PRO A 130 9.47 -16.52 0.43
CA PRO A 130 9.16 -16.49 -0.99
C PRO A 130 7.89 -17.29 -1.34
N GLU A 131 7.58 -17.37 -2.64
CA GLU A 131 6.43 -18.10 -3.15
C GLU A 131 6.49 -19.63 -2.96
N ASN A 132 5.40 -20.30 -3.33
CA ASN A 132 5.30 -21.76 -3.27
C ASN A 132 6.41 -22.45 -4.09
N GLY A 133 6.90 -23.58 -3.59
CA GLY A 133 7.96 -24.36 -4.24
C GLY A 133 9.38 -23.93 -3.87
N VAL A 134 9.57 -22.80 -3.18
CA VAL A 134 10.87 -22.46 -2.60
C VAL A 134 11.05 -23.21 -1.28
N LEU A 135 11.86 -24.28 -1.33
CA LEU A 135 12.10 -25.18 -0.20
C LEU A 135 13.53 -25.08 0.33
N ASP A 136 13.70 -25.43 1.60
CA ASP A 136 15.00 -25.63 2.23
C ASP A 136 15.58 -27.02 1.92
N LYS A 137 16.74 -27.32 2.51
CA LYS A 137 17.44 -28.61 2.31
C LYS A 137 16.65 -29.83 2.82
N ASP A 138 15.67 -29.62 3.71
CA ASP A 138 14.86 -30.68 4.31
C ASP A 138 13.47 -30.77 3.65
N GLY A 139 13.26 -30.05 2.54
CA GLY A 139 12.01 -30.04 1.79
C GLY A 139 10.89 -29.22 2.44
N LYS A 140 11.18 -28.39 3.45
CA LYS A 140 10.20 -27.50 4.08
C LYS A 140 10.21 -26.13 3.41
N ARG A 141 9.15 -25.34 3.58
CA ARG A 141 9.10 -23.96 3.07
C ARG A 141 10.31 -23.17 3.57
N ARG A 142 11.08 -22.61 2.64
CA ARG A 142 12.29 -21.86 2.95
C ARG A 142 11.93 -20.54 3.60
N VAL A 143 12.51 -20.30 4.77
CA VAL A 143 12.56 -18.97 5.40
C VAL A 143 13.95 -18.40 5.17
N ILE A 144 14.04 -17.25 4.50
CA ILE A 144 15.29 -16.53 4.32
C ILE A 144 15.40 -15.56 5.49
N ARG A 145 16.35 -15.86 6.39
CA ARG A 145 16.60 -15.08 7.59
C ARG A 145 17.96 -14.40 7.48
N THR A 146 18.01 -13.10 7.76
CA THR A 146 19.25 -12.32 7.73
C THR A 146 19.40 -11.49 8.99
N GLU A 147 20.65 -11.19 9.33
CA GLU A 147 21.04 -10.25 10.38
C GLU A 147 21.87 -9.15 9.73
N LEU A 148 21.34 -7.94 9.75
CA LEU A 148 21.85 -6.80 9.00
C LEU A 148 22.28 -5.72 9.99
N THR A 149 23.51 -5.24 9.83
CA THR A 149 24.02 -4.05 10.52
C THR A 149 24.21 -2.91 9.53
N ALA A 150 24.62 -1.72 10.00
CA ALA A 150 24.80 -0.55 9.15
C ALA A 150 25.58 -0.85 7.85
N ASN A 151 25.05 -0.36 6.74
CA ASN A 151 25.54 -0.54 5.37
C ASN A 151 25.39 -1.96 4.79
N MET A 152 24.60 -2.84 5.44
CA MET A 152 24.20 -4.12 4.85
C MET A 152 22.81 -4.02 4.21
N MET A 153 22.67 -4.64 3.04
CA MET A 153 21.44 -4.66 2.26
C MET A 153 20.85 -6.07 2.13
N THR A 154 19.52 -6.18 2.11
CA THR A 154 18.80 -7.38 1.67
C THR A 154 17.73 -7.03 0.64
N PRO A 155 17.47 -7.90 -0.35
CA PRO A 155 16.29 -7.78 -1.19
C PRO A 155 15.06 -8.43 -0.55
N PHE A 156 13.89 -7.83 -0.73
CA PHE A 156 12.60 -8.50 -0.63
C PHE A 156 11.94 -8.51 -2.01
N TYR A 157 11.58 -9.70 -2.49
CA TYR A 157 11.00 -9.83 -3.82
C TYR A 157 9.56 -9.34 -3.85
N GLN A 158 9.11 -8.85 -5.01
CA GLN A 158 7.71 -8.44 -5.18
C GLN A 158 6.77 -9.60 -4.81
N GLY A 159 5.78 -9.31 -3.97
CA GLY A 159 4.82 -10.32 -3.50
C GLY A 159 5.36 -11.27 -2.42
N SER A 160 6.63 -11.17 -2.01
CA SER A 160 7.14 -11.97 -0.89
C SER A 160 6.73 -11.39 0.45
N ILE A 161 6.28 -12.24 1.37
CA ILE A 161 5.93 -11.84 2.73
C ILE A 161 7.21 -11.69 3.53
N HIS A 162 7.36 -10.57 4.25
CA HIS A 162 8.55 -10.31 5.02
C HIS A 162 8.29 -9.44 6.25
N THR A 163 9.30 -9.33 7.11
CA THR A 163 9.29 -8.55 8.35
C THR A 163 10.70 -8.08 8.70
N GLN A 164 10.78 -7.00 9.47
CA GLN A 164 12.00 -6.54 10.11
C GLN A 164 11.78 -6.38 11.60
N PHE A 165 12.73 -6.86 12.39
CA PHE A 165 12.71 -6.83 13.84
C PHE A 165 13.99 -6.21 14.38
N ASN A 166 13.88 -5.29 15.33
CA ASN A 166 15.00 -4.76 16.07
C ASN A 166 15.22 -5.59 17.36
N PRO A 167 16.28 -6.42 17.42
CA PRO A 167 16.58 -7.23 18.60
C PRO A 167 17.26 -6.47 19.75
N ASP A 168 17.59 -5.20 19.55
CA ASP A 168 18.43 -4.42 20.45
C ASP A 168 17.60 -3.43 21.29
N CYS A 169 18.26 -2.86 22.29
CA CYS A 169 17.67 -1.90 23.22
C CYS A 169 17.78 -0.44 22.75
N GLU A 170 18.38 -0.22 21.58
CA GLU A 170 18.51 1.08 20.92
C GLU A 170 17.78 1.07 19.58
N PRO A 171 17.26 2.21 19.08
CA PRO A 171 16.60 2.26 17.78
C PRO A 171 17.53 1.86 16.62
N ALA A 172 16.95 1.22 15.61
CA ALA A 172 17.60 0.93 14.34
C ALA A 172 16.90 1.70 13.21
N THR A 173 17.66 2.08 12.17
CA THR A 173 17.13 2.81 11.02
C THR A 173 17.50 2.12 9.71
N PHE A 174 16.63 2.23 8.71
CA PHE A 174 16.85 1.68 7.38
C PHE A 174 16.25 2.56 6.29
N ILE A 175 16.75 2.40 5.07
CA ILE A 175 16.15 2.93 3.85
C ILE A 175 15.68 1.75 3.00
N ALA A 176 14.44 1.81 2.53
CA ALA A 176 13.86 0.89 1.58
C ALA A 176 13.64 1.61 0.25
N THR A 177 14.03 0.99 -0.85
CA THR A 177 13.80 1.51 -2.21
C THR A 177 12.96 0.55 -3.02
N PHE A 178 12.11 1.10 -3.88
CA PHE A 178 11.09 0.36 -4.61
C PHE A 178 11.21 0.65 -6.11
N ALA A 179 10.98 -0.37 -6.95
CA ALA A 179 10.98 -0.29 -8.41
C ALA A 179 9.65 0.23 -9.00
N THR A 180 8.89 0.98 -8.21
CA THR A 180 7.72 1.73 -8.64
C THR A 180 7.38 2.81 -7.62
N GLU A 181 6.79 3.90 -8.09
CA GLU A 181 6.28 4.99 -7.26
C GLU A 181 4.97 4.62 -6.52
N ASP A 182 4.40 3.44 -6.84
CA ASP A 182 3.17 2.90 -6.27
C ASP A 182 3.39 1.43 -5.89
N PHE A 183 4.28 1.22 -4.92
CA PHE A 183 4.70 -0.11 -4.47
C PHE A 183 3.61 -0.84 -3.67
N GLY A 184 2.77 -0.07 -2.95
CA GLY A 184 1.72 -0.59 -2.07
C GLY A 184 2.26 -1.34 -0.85
N THR A 185 1.47 -1.46 0.20
CA THR A 185 1.83 -2.29 1.36
C THR A 185 0.58 -2.99 1.86
N GLY A 186 0.61 -4.32 1.85
CA GLY A 186 -0.41 -5.16 2.44
C GLY A 186 0.06 -5.67 3.80
N GLN A 187 -0.76 -5.51 4.84
CA GLN A 187 -0.45 -6.03 6.18
C GLN A 187 -1.08 -7.41 6.33
N ILE A 188 -0.27 -8.46 6.35
CA ILE A 188 -0.75 -9.83 6.16
C ILE A 188 -1.75 -10.25 7.24
N ALA A 189 -1.49 -9.89 8.50
CA ALA A 189 -2.39 -10.23 9.59
C ALA A 189 -3.74 -9.50 9.45
N ASP A 190 -3.73 -8.21 9.12
CA ASP A 190 -4.94 -7.40 8.91
C ASP A 190 -5.77 -7.88 7.72
N GLU A 191 -5.11 -8.19 6.60
CA GLU A 191 -5.75 -8.73 5.40
C GLU A 191 -6.39 -10.10 5.66
N LEU A 192 -5.70 -10.99 6.37
CA LEU A 192 -6.20 -12.32 6.72
C LEU A 192 -7.46 -12.24 7.58
N VAL A 193 -7.46 -11.41 8.62
CA VAL A 193 -8.58 -11.33 9.57
C VAL A 193 -9.77 -10.51 9.07
N SER A 194 -9.57 -9.74 7.99
CA SER A 194 -10.62 -8.97 7.30
C SER A 194 -11.53 -9.84 6.42
N LEU A 195 -11.14 -11.11 6.17
CA LEU A 195 -11.98 -12.07 5.45
C LEU A 195 -13.17 -12.53 6.31
N SER A 196 -14.17 -13.12 5.66
CA SER A 196 -15.32 -13.67 6.37
C SER A 196 -14.92 -14.85 7.26
N ASP A 197 -15.66 -15.05 8.35
CA ASP A 197 -15.39 -16.11 9.33
C ASP A 197 -15.29 -17.49 8.68
N ASP A 198 -16.22 -17.81 7.76
CA ASP A 198 -16.22 -19.08 7.03
C ASP A 198 -14.94 -19.29 6.21
N VAL A 199 -14.42 -18.22 5.58
CA VAL A 199 -13.19 -18.28 4.80
C VAL A 199 -11.98 -18.46 5.70
N ILE A 200 -11.94 -17.76 6.84
CA ILE A 200 -10.86 -17.90 7.82
C ILE A 200 -10.89 -19.32 8.42
N ALA A 201 -12.04 -19.78 8.89
CA ALA A 201 -12.21 -21.12 9.44
C ALA A 201 -11.80 -22.19 8.42
N ALA A 202 -12.23 -22.07 7.15
CA ALA A 202 -11.81 -22.98 6.09
C ALA A 202 -10.30 -22.94 5.83
N THR A 203 -9.68 -21.75 5.87
CA THR A 203 -8.23 -21.56 5.68
C THR A 203 -7.43 -22.30 6.75
N PHE A 204 -7.93 -22.36 7.98
CA PHE A 204 -7.34 -23.11 9.09
C PHE A 204 -7.95 -24.51 9.27
N GLY A 205 -8.53 -25.10 8.22
CA GLY A 205 -9.01 -26.48 8.24
C GLY A 205 -10.14 -26.73 9.23
N GLN A 206 -11.04 -25.76 9.42
CA GLN A 206 -12.16 -25.78 10.36
C GLN A 206 -11.73 -25.99 11.82
N SER A 207 -10.46 -25.73 12.14
CA SER A 207 -9.87 -26.00 13.46
C SER A 207 -9.89 -24.79 14.39
N ILE A 208 -10.39 -23.64 13.94
CA ILE A 208 -10.53 -22.41 14.73
C ILE A 208 -12.02 -22.11 14.91
N ALA A 209 -12.46 -21.99 16.16
CA ALA A 209 -13.84 -21.60 16.47
C ALA A 209 -14.06 -20.11 16.14
N GLY A 210 -15.29 -19.73 15.80
CA GLY A 210 -15.61 -18.32 15.48
C GLY A 210 -15.23 -17.34 16.60
N GLU A 211 -15.41 -17.73 17.85
CA GLU A 211 -15.01 -16.93 19.01
C GLU A 211 -13.49 -16.69 19.12
N ASP A 212 -12.67 -17.58 18.56
CA ASP A 212 -11.21 -17.41 18.51
C ASP A 212 -10.79 -16.52 17.34
N ILE A 213 -11.57 -16.47 16.25
CA ILE A 213 -11.36 -15.53 15.15
C ILE A 213 -11.50 -14.08 15.64
N ASP A 214 -12.52 -13.80 16.44
CA ASP A 214 -12.72 -12.45 17.00
C ASP A 214 -11.63 -12.05 17.99
N LYS A 215 -11.11 -13.00 18.80
CA LYS A 215 -9.94 -12.75 19.65
C LYS A 215 -8.72 -12.38 18.83
N VAL A 216 -8.47 -13.09 17.72
CA VAL A 216 -7.33 -12.81 16.83
C VAL A 216 -7.48 -11.44 16.15
N ARG A 217 -8.68 -11.09 15.68
CA ARG A 217 -8.98 -9.76 15.10
C ARG A 217 -8.60 -8.61 16.03
N GLN A 218 -8.98 -8.72 17.30
CA GLN A 218 -8.71 -7.69 18.31
C GLN A 218 -7.22 -7.60 18.67
N ALA A 219 -6.45 -8.66 18.43
CA ALA A 219 -5.03 -8.75 18.75
C ALA A 219 -4.10 -8.23 17.63
N VAL A 220 -4.61 -7.94 16.41
CA VAL A 220 -3.78 -7.47 15.30
C VAL A 220 -3.21 -6.07 15.60
N PRO A 221 -1.89 -5.91 15.71
CA PRO A 221 -1.28 -4.60 15.95
C PRO A 221 -1.25 -3.75 14.68
N ARG A 222 -0.98 -2.45 14.85
CA ARG A 222 -0.62 -1.56 13.71
C ARG A 222 0.71 -1.99 13.08
N SER A 223 0.99 -1.48 11.88
CA SER A 223 2.11 -1.84 10.99
C SER A 223 3.50 -1.93 11.64
N ILE A 224 3.75 -1.23 12.75
CA ILE A 224 4.94 -1.46 13.57
C ILE A 224 4.52 -1.81 15.00
N ALA A 225 4.64 -3.09 15.32
CA ALA A 225 4.29 -3.67 16.61
C ALA A 225 5.49 -3.64 17.57
N LEU A 226 5.20 -3.66 18.87
CA LEU A 226 6.21 -3.85 19.90
C LEU A 226 6.23 -5.34 20.28
N GLY A 227 7.39 -5.99 20.20
CA GLY A 227 7.66 -7.21 20.96
C GLY A 227 8.23 -8.41 20.20
N VAL A 228 9.30 -8.96 20.79
CA VAL A 228 9.58 -10.40 20.94
C VAL A 228 9.84 -10.55 22.44
N ASP A 229 9.12 -11.42 23.15
CA ASP A 229 9.09 -11.46 24.63
C ASP A 229 10.49 -11.42 25.27
N LYS A 230 11.42 -12.21 24.74
CA LYS A 230 12.81 -12.25 25.17
C LYS A 230 13.55 -10.91 25.04
N CYS A 231 13.27 -10.14 23.99
CA CYS A 231 13.87 -8.81 23.80
C CYS A 231 13.32 -7.84 24.85
N LEU A 232 12.01 -7.85 25.08
CA LEU A 232 11.38 -6.98 26.06
C LEU A 232 11.95 -7.21 27.46
N GLU A 233 12.10 -8.47 27.85
CA GLU A 233 12.76 -8.84 29.11
C GLU A 233 14.19 -8.34 29.19
N THR A 234 14.98 -8.57 28.13
CA THR A 234 16.41 -8.19 28.09
C THR A 234 16.59 -6.67 28.19
N CYS A 235 15.72 -5.90 27.53
CA CYS A 235 15.78 -4.44 27.51
C CYS A 235 15.01 -3.77 28.67
N GLY A 236 14.44 -4.55 29.60
CA GLY A 236 13.67 -4.01 30.72
C GLY A 236 12.38 -3.28 30.30
N LEU A 237 11.83 -3.62 29.14
CA LEU A 237 10.62 -3.01 28.59
C LEU A 237 9.38 -3.78 29.05
N LYS A 238 8.35 -3.06 29.50
CA LYS A 238 7.11 -3.68 29.96
C LYS A 238 6.34 -4.28 28.78
N LYS A 239 6.14 -5.61 28.78
CA LYS A 239 5.10 -6.27 27.99
C LYS A 239 3.75 -5.66 28.37
N ARG A 240 2.95 -5.22 27.41
CA ARG A 240 1.62 -4.68 27.69
C ARG A 240 0.56 -5.74 27.40
N SER A 241 -0.42 -5.83 28.31
CA SER A 241 -1.64 -6.59 28.12
C SER A 241 -2.42 -6.02 26.93
N ILE A 242 -2.92 -6.93 26.10
CA ILE A 242 -3.87 -6.66 25.01
C ILE A 242 -5.15 -6.09 25.63
#